data_AF-A0A356G469-F1
#
_entry.id   AF-A0A356G469-F1
#
_cell.length_a   1.000
_cell.length_b   1.000
_cell.length_c   1.000
_cell.angle_alpha   90.00
_cell.angle_beta   90.00
_cell.angle_gamma   90.00
#
_symmetry.space_group_name_H-M   'P 1'
#
loop_
_entity.id
_entity.type
_entity.pdbx_description
1 polymer ?
#
loop_
_entity_poly.entity_id
_entity_poly.type
_entity_poly.pdbx_seq_one_letter_code
_entity_poly.pdbx_strand_id
1 'polypeptide(L)'
;MGERLCVGFESARALWREVGRAVAGDNEASEGRAPLLVRILFEDGAGIDLRSLPSRTRITSVPGSVRARALLALRDAYPGLGPEVDACVSRQSGRHCVRGARLHLVTGSYPAGSFRLLGEGVQLASPELTFLQLARSLDEDLLVAYGYEVCGLFARDAAGPGFCNCPALTSRARIADYLDRLERV
;
A
#
# COMPACT_ATOMS: atom_id res chain seq x y z
N MET A 1 19.23 -7.53 13.20
CA MET A 1 17.78 -7.50 13.47
C MET A 1 17.22 -6.23 12.84
N GLY A 2 16.62 -6.37 11.66
CA GLY A 2 16.25 -5.26 10.78
C GLY A 2 15.34 -4.23 11.45
N GLU A 3 15.51 -2.99 11.04
CA GLU A 3 14.65 -1.86 11.37
C GLU A 3 13.24 -2.16 10.91
N ARG A 4 12.22 -1.77 11.67
CA ARG A 4 10.85 -2.07 11.30
C ARG A 4 10.01 -0.81 11.45
N LEU A 5 9.57 -0.28 10.32
CA LEU A 5 8.49 0.70 10.20
C LEU A 5 7.29 -0.03 9.62
N CYS A 6 6.08 0.26 10.09
CA CYS A 6 4.86 -0.20 9.44
C CYS A 6 4.03 1.02 9.04
N VAL A 7 3.88 1.23 7.73
CA VAL A 7 3.09 2.34 7.17
C VAL A 7 1.64 1.87 6.96
N GLY A 8 0.69 2.68 7.43
CA GLY A 8 -0.75 2.41 7.31
C GLY A 8 -1.52 3.65 6.87
N PHE A 9 -2.85 3.57 6.90
CA PHE A 9 -3.77 4.71 6.72
C PHE A 9 -3.49 5.53 5.44
N GLU A 10 -3.57 6.87 5.50
CA GLU A 10 -3.40 7.75 4.33
C GLU A 10 -2.01 7.67 3.73
N SER A 11 -0.97 7.46 4.55
CA SER A 11 0.38 7.25 4.02
C SER A 11 0.51 5.94 3.23
N ALA A 12 -0.15 4.86 3.65
CA ALA A 12 -0.20 3.64 2.87
C ALA A 12 -1.00 3.83 1.57
N ARG A 13 -2.10 4.60 1.60
CA ARG A 13 -2.87 4.98 0.42
C ARG A 13 -1.99 5.67 -0.63
N ALA A 14 -1.19 6.66 -0.19
CA ALA A 14 -0.28 7.40 -1.06
C ALA A 14 0.79 6.48 -1.66
N LEU A 15 1.34 5.55 -0.88
CA LEU A 15 2.30 4.57 -1.36
C LEU A 15 1.70 3.58 -2.36
N TRP A 16 0.46 3.11 -2.15
CA TRP A 16 -0.21 2.25 -3.14
C TRP A 16 -0.46 2.95 -4.48
N ARG A 17 -0.72 4.25 -4.46
CA ARG A 17 -0.78 5.07 -5.68
C ARG A 17 0.57 5.12 -6.38
N GLU A 18 1.65 5.33 -5.63
CA GLU A 18 3.01 5.33 -6.17
C GLU A 18 3.38 3.97 -6.77
N VAL A 19 3.08 2.88 -6.06
CA VAL A 19 3.27 1.51 -6.56
C VAL A 19 2.50 1.29 -7.86
N GLY A 20 1.24 1.71 -7.94
CA GLY A 20 0.45 1.58 -9.16
C GLY A 20 1.07 2.33 -10.34
N ARG A 21 1.59 3.55 -10.11
CA ARG A 21 2.31 4.31 -11.13
C ARG A 21 3.63 3.64 -11.54
N ALA A 22 4.40 3.13 -10.60
CA ALA A 22 5.64 2.45 -10.89
C ALA A 22 5.41 1.18 -11.73
N VAL A 23 4.38 0.39 -11.41
CA VAL A 23 3.97 -0.77 -12.21
C VAL A 23 3.49 -0.35 -13.60
N ALA A 24 2.77 0.77 -13.72
CA ALA A 24 2.39 1.31 -15.03
C ALA A 24 3.62 1.68 -15.86
N GLY A 25 4.61 2.36 -15.25
CA GLY A 25 5.87 2.75 -15.89
C GLY A 25 6.72 1.54 -16.33
N ASP A 26 6.77 0.48 -15.53
CA ASP A 26 7.43 -0.78 -15.89
C ASP A 26 6.79 -1.48 -17.10
N ASN A 27 5.58 -1.06 -17.49
CA ASN A 27 4.78 -1.66 -18.54
C ASN A 27 4.35 -0.64 -19.62
N GLU A 28 5.11 0.44 -19.80
CA GLU A 28 4.87 1.38 -20.89
C GLU A 28 4.79 0.66 -22.25
N ALA A 29 3.93 1.21 -23.12
CA ALA A 29 3.79 0.68 -24.46
C ALA A 29 5.09 0.91 -25.24
N SER A 30 5.53 -0.11 -25.97
CA SER A 30 6.70 -0.05 -26.83
C SER A 30 6.35 -0.61 -28.21
N GLU A 31 7.17 -0.29 -29.21
CA GLU A 31 7.00 -0.87 -30.54
C GLU A 31 6.98 -2.41 -30.46
N GLY A 32 6.00 -3.05 -31.11
CA GLY A 32 5.81 -4.50 -31.06
C GLY A 32 5.21 -5.06 -29.77
N ARG A 33 4.83 -4.22 -28.80
CA ARG A 33 4.18 -4.64 -27.55
C ARG A 33 2.84 -3.94 -27.38
N ALA A 34 1.78 -4.70 -27.15
CA ALA A 34 0.45 -4.14 -26.93
C ALA A 34 0.41 -3.21 -25.69
N PRO A 35 -0.46 -2.19 -25.67
CA PRO A 35 -0.68 -1.37 -24.49
C PRO A 35 -1.07 -2.21 -23.27
N LEU A 36 -0.67 -1.79 -22.07
CA LEU A 36 -0.90 -2.56 -20.84
C LEU A 36 -2.37 -2.96 -20.62
N LEU A 37 -3.32 -2.06 -20.92
CA LEU A 37 -4.74 -2.37 -20.76
C LEU A 37 -5.21 -3.51 -21.69
N VAL A 38 -4.70 -3.56 -22.93
CA VAL A 38 -5.00 -4.66 -23.86
C VAL A 38 -4.47 -5.97 -23.31
N ARG A 39 -3.25 -5.94 -22.79
CA ARG A 39 -2.58 -7.12 -22.22
C ARG A 39 -3.32 -7.66 -20.99
N ILE A 40 -3.85 -6.77 -20.15
CA ILE A 40 -4.66 -7.14 -18.99
C ILE A 40 -6.01 -7.76 -19.42
N LEU A 41 -6.70 -7.15 -20.39
CA LEU A 41 -8.08 -7.51 -20.73
C LEU A 41 -8.18 -8.68 -21.71
N PHE A 42 -7.22 -8.83 -22.61
CA PHE A 42 -7.34 -9.70 -23.78
C PHE A 42 -6.19 -10.70 -23.95
N GLU A 43 -5.11 -10.58 -23.17
CA GLU A 43 -3.93 -11.46 -23.26
C GLU A 43 -3.60 -12.16 -21.94
N ASP A 44 -4.58 -12.34 -21.05
CA ASP A 44 -4.43 -13.01 -19.74
C ASP A 44 -3.28 -12.46 -18.87
N GLY A 45 -2.90 -11.19 -19.07
CA GLY A 45 -1.79 -10.55 -18.37
C GLY A 45 -0.40 -10.99 -18.84
N ALA A 46 -0.28 -11.48 -20.07
CA ALA A 46 0.99 -11.94 -20.64
C ALA A 46 2.10 -10.89 -20.52
N GLY A 47 3.22 -11.31 -19.92
CA GLY A 47 4.45 -10.53 -19.79
C GLY A 47 4.35 -9.28 -18.91
N ILE A 48 3.31 -9.12 -18.08
CA ILE A 48 3.18 -7.95 -17.20
C ILE A 48 4.33 -7.94 -16.19
N ASP A 49 5.11 -6.87 -16.19
CA ASP A 49 6.18 -6.68 -15.21
C ASP A 49 5.58 -6.18 -13.90
N LEU A 50 5.82 -6.93 -12.82
CA LEU A 50 5.33 -6.63 -11.48
C LEU A 50 6.47 -6.35 -10.49
N ARG A 51 7.69 -6.06 -10.97
CA ARG A 51 8.87 -5.84 -10.14
C ARG A 51 8.68 -4.72 -9.10
N SER A 52 7.89 -3.69 -9.44
CA SER A 52 7.57 -2.59 -8.53
C SER A 52 6.52 -2.93 -7.47
N LEU A 53 5.90 -4.13 -7.52
CA LEU A 53 4.99 -4.55 -6.46
C LEU A 53 5.76 -4.84 -5.16
N PRO A 54 5.28 -4.32 -4.01
CA PRO A 54 5.80 -4.68 -2.70
C PRO A 54 5.77 -6.20 -2.47
N SER A 55 6.87 -6.74 -1.96
CA SER A 55 7.05 -8.17 -1.73
C SER A 55 6.05 -8.71 -0.70
N ARG A 56 5.60 -9.95 -0.91
CA ARG A 56 4.73 -10.64 0.07
C ARG A 56 5.52 -11.00 1.32
N THR A 57 4.84 -10.98 2.47
CA THR A 57 5.42 -11.40 3.75
C THR A 57 4.44 -12.22 4.57
N ARG A 58 4.96 -13.01 5.52
CA ARG A 58 4.19 -13.75 6.53
C ARG A 58 4.12 -13.01 7.87
N ILE A 59 4.61 -11.77 7.94
CA ILE A 59 4.47 -10.94 9.14
C ILE A 59 2.98 -10.73 9.43
N THR A 60 2.61 -10.90 10.69
CA THR A 60 1.23 -10.80 11.20
C THR A 60 1.09 -9.77 12.30
N SER A 61 2.12 -8.96 12.56
CA SER A 61 2.10 -7.94 13.60
C SER A 61 2.92 -6.70 13.23
N VAL A 62 2.49 -5.56 13.75
CA VAL A 62 3.18 -4.27 13.59
C VAL A 62 4.32 -4.15 14.63
N PRO A 63 5.40 -3.39 14.33
CA PRO A 63 6.53 -3.23 15.23
C PRO A 63 6.13 -2.59 16.56
N GLY A 64 6.89 -2.88 17.63
CA GLY A 64 6.65 -2.30 18.94
C GLY A 64 6.95 -0.81 19.04
N SER A 65 7.78 -0.27 18.15
CA SER A 65 8.13 1.15 18.07
C SER A 65 8.61 1.50 16.66
N VAL A 66 8.63 2.79 16.33
CA VAL A 66 9.20 3.33 15.10
C VAL A 66 10.62 3.82 15.37
N ARG A 67 11.54 3.59 14.43
CA ARG A 67 12.89 4.18 14.47
C ARG A 67 12.97 5.37 13.50
N ALA A 68 13.52 6.49 13.96
CA ALA A 68 13.66 7.72 13.18
C ALA A 68 14.39 7.49 11.84
N ARG A 69 15.46 6.68 11.83
CA ARG A 69 16.22 6.35 10.62
C ARG A 69 15.40 5.63 9.54
N ALA A 70 14.50 4.72 9.92
CA ALA A 70 13.63 4.02 8.97
C ALA A 70 12.58 4.97 8.38
N LEU A 71 12.10 5.93 9.19
CA LEU A 71 11.21 6.99 8.72
C LEU A 71 11.91 7.93 7.74
N LEU A 72 13.15 8.34 8.03
CA LEU A 72 13.95 9.18 7.14
C LEU A 72 14.21 8.48 5.80
N ALA A 73 14.67 7.22 5.83
CA ALA A 73 14.89 6.44 4.63
C ALA A 73 13.62 6.27 3.77
N LEU A 74 12.45 6.09 4.41
CA LEU A 74 11.18 6.06 3.68
C LEU A 74 10.90 7.41 2.99
N ARG A 75 11.11 8.54 3.68
CA ARG A 75 10.85 9.86 3.11
C ARG A 75 11.82 10.21 1.97
N ASP A 76 13.07 9.79 2.09
CA ASP A 76 14.07 9.96 1.03
C ASP A 76 13.69 9.15 -0.22
N ALA A 77 13.18 7.93 -0.03
CA ALA A 77 12.71 7.08 -1.13
C ALA A 77 11.37 7.56 -1.73
N TYR A 78 10.52 8.20 -0.94
CA TYR A 78 9.17 8.64 -1.33
C TYR A 78 8.94 10.11 -0.97
N PRO A 79 9.56 11.06 -1.69
CA PRO A 79 9.50 12.49 -1.37
C PRO A 79 8.09 13.10 -1.51
N GLY A 80 7.20 12.44 -2.24
CA GLY A 80 5.79 12.84 -2.38
C GLY A 80 4.90 12.51 -1.17
N LEU A 81 5.45 11.85 -0.13
CA LEU A 81 4.73 11.66 1.12
C LEU A 81 4.50 13.00 1.84
N GLY A 82 3.38 13.10 2.55
CA GLY A 82 3.03 14.28 3.34
C GLY A 82 4.05 14.60 4.46
N PRO A 83 3.85 15.74 5.15
CA PRO A 83 4.76 16.19 6.22
C PRO A 83 4.84 15.20 7.40
N GLU A 84 3.79 14.39 7.60
CA GLU A 84 3.76 13.31 8.58
C GLU A 84 3.44 11.98 7.91
N VAL A 85 4.13 10.92 8.32
CA VAL A 85 3.85 9.54 7.89
C VAL A 85 3.00 8.83 8.95
N ASP A 86 1.89 8.24 8.54
CA ASP A 86 1.06 7.36 9.36
C ASP A 86 1.78 6.03 9.62
N ALA A 87 2.28 5.85 10.84
CA ALA A 87 3.00 4.66 11.24
C ALA A 87 2.27 3.90 12.34
N CYS A 88 2.23 2.58 12.22
CA CYS A 88 1.56 1.67 13.14
C CYS A 88 2.54 1.08 14.16
N VAL A 89 2.17 1.09 15.44
CA VAL A 89 2.93 0.50 16.55
C VAL A 89 2.06 -0.39 17.43
N SER A 90 2.63 -1.45 17.99
CA SER A 90 1.89 -2.42 18.84
C SER A 90 2.00 -2.16 20.34
N ARG A 91 2.91 -1.29 20.77
CA ARG A 91 3.11 -0.97 22.20
C ARG A 91 2.79 0.49 22.46
N GLN A 92 2.20 0.77 23.62
CA GLN A 92 1.94 2.15 24.05
C GLN A 92 3.23 2.95 24.22
N SER A 93 4.31 2.32 24.71
CA SER A 93 5.64 2.92 24.73
C SER A 93 6.18 3.18 23.32
N GLY A 94 5.70 2.48 22.30
CA GLY A 94 6.01 2.77 20.90
C GLY A 94 5.49 4.11 20.39
N ARG A 95 4.58 4.77 21.12
CA ARG A 95 4.04 6.10 20.78
C ARG A 95 4.99 7.26 21.10
N HIS A 96 6.21 6.99 21.57
CA HIS A 96 7.21 8.06 21.75
C HIS A 96 7.34 8.85 20.45
N CYS A 97 7.23 10.19 20.55
CA CYS A 97 7.14 11.06 19.39
C CYS A 97 8.39 10.93 18.52
N VAL A 98 8.22 10.36 17.33
CA VAL A 98 9.19 10.47 16.25
C VAL A 98 8.72 11.62 15.37
N ARG A 99 9.52 12.68 15.30
CA ARG A 99 9.17 13.86 14.50
C ARG A 99 8.89 13.46 13.05
N GLY A 100 7.77 13.93 12.50
CA GLY A 100 7.35 13.60 11.13
C GLY A 100 6.62 12.26 11.00
N ALA A 101 6.15 11.67 12.10
CA ALA A 101 5.27 10.50 12.06
C ALA A 101 4.03 10.70 12.94
N ARG A 102 2.86 10.37 12.38
CA ARG A 102 1.62 10.19 13.12
C ARG A 102 1.52 8.74 13.56
N LEU A 103 1.60 8.50 14.87
CA LEU A 103 1.67 7.15 15.43
C LEU A 103 0.28 6.60 15.78
N HIS A 104 -0.06 5.48 15.17
CA HIS A 104 -1.29 4.72 15.40
C HIS A 104 -0.98 3.51 16.26
N LEU A 105 -1.58 3.42 17.45
CA LEU A 105 -1.52 2.18 18.23
C LEU A 105 -2.48 1.18 17.63
N VAL A 106 -1.96 0.04 17.22
CA VAL A 106 -2.75 -1.06 16.71
C VAL A 106 -2.29 -2.34 17.38
N THR A 107 -3.15 -2.85 18.26
CA THR A 107 -2.92 -4.03 19.08
C THR A 107 -3.59 -5.25 18.45
N GLY A 108 -3.03 -6.43 18.68
CA GLY A 108 -3.57 -7.68 18.17
C GLY A 108 -2.71 -8.29 17.06
N SER A 109 -3.20 -9.41 16.54
CA SER A 109 -2.59 -10.13 15.43
C SER A 109 -3.42 -9.92 14.16
N TYR A 110 -2.75 -10.00 13.03
CA TYR A 110 -3.34 -9.81 11.71
C TYR A 110 -3.25 -11.09 10.89
N PRO A 111 -4.18 -11.36 9.96
CA PRO A 111 -4.06 -12.45 9.01
C PRO A 111 -2.74 -12.38 8.22
N ALA A 112 -2.22 -13.54 7.83
CA ALA A 112 -1.09 -13.56 6.90
C ALA A 112 -1.43 -12.79 5.60
N GLY A 113 -0.47 -12.01 5.12
CA GLY A 113 -0.65 -11.14 3.95
C GLY A 113 -1.17 -9.74 4.26
N SER A 114 -1.45 -9.41 5.52
CA SER A 114 -1.83 -8.05 5.95
C SER A 114 -0.78 -6.99 5.70
N PHE A 115 0.48 -7.41 5.61
CA PHE A 115 1.62 -6.54 5.34
C PHE A 115 2.35 -6.98 4.07
N ARG A 116 2.93 -6.01 3.39
CA ARG A 116 3.88 -6.15 2.27
C ARG A 116 5.21 -5.51 2.64
N LEU A 117 6.28 -5.86 1.94
CA LEU A 117 7.60 -5.25 2.12
C LEU A 117 7.91 -4.34 0.95
N LEU A 118 8.07 -3.04 1.23
CA LEU A 118 8.35 -2.00 0.25
C LEU A 118 9.86 -1.81 0.00
N GLY A 119 10.70 -2.39 0.88
CA GLY A 119 12.15 -2.26 0.88
C GLY A 119 12.72 -2.77 2.20
N GLU A 120 13.99 -2.47 2.49
CA GLU A 120 14.63 -2.92 3.72
C GLU A 120 13.93 -2.37 4.97
N GLY A 121 13.20 -3.24 5.67
CA GLY A 121 12.62 -2.92 6.98
C GLY A 121 11.32 -2.09 6.95
N VAL A 122 10.76 -1.81 5.78
CA VAL A 122 9.48 -1.08 5.66
C VAL A 122 8.35 -2.06 5.35
N GLN A 123 7.48 -2.23 6.33
CA GLN A 123 6.18 -2.89 6.16
C GLN A 123 5.17 -1.87 5.65
N LEU A 124 4.39 -2.26 4.65
CA LEU A 124 3.28 -1.50 4.11
C LEU A 124 2.00 -2.30 4.38
N ALA A 125 0.98 -1.68 4.97
CA ALA A 125 -0.35 -2.29 5.04
C ALA A 125 -0.80 -2.72 3.64
N SER A 126 -1.27 -3.95 3.50
CA SER A 126 -1.84 -4.46 2.24
C SER A 126 -2.94 -3.54 1.71
N PRO A 127 -3.28 -3.58 0.41
CA PRO A 127 -4.39 -2.78 -0.11
C PRO A 127 -5.69 -3.08 0.63
N GLU A 128 -5.91 -4.35 1.01
CA GLU A 128 -7.07 -4.79 1.79
C GLU A 128 -7.08 -4.17 3.20
N LEU A 129 -5.98 -4.23 3.94
CA LEU A 129 -5.88 -3.60 5.26
C LEU A 129 -5.96 -2.07 5.18
N THR A 130 -5.35 -1.47 4.16
CA THR A 130 -5.37 -0.02 3.93
C THR A 130 -6.80 0.46 3.71
N PHE A 131 -7.59 -0.26 2.91
CA PHE A 131 -9.01 0.02 2.71
C PHE A 131 -9.78 0.04 4.04
N LEU A 132 -9.60 -0.97 4.89
CA LEU A 132 -10.25 -1.00 6.21
C LEU A 132 -9.76 0.11 7.16
N GLN A 133 -8.47 0.45 7.12
CA GLN A 133 -7.93 1.55 7.92
C GLN A 133 -8.52 2.90 7.52
N LEU A 134 -8.70 3.12 6.21
CA LEU A 134 -9.28 4.35 5.67
C LEU A 134 -10.78 4.45 5.90
N ALA A 135 -11.49 3.34 6.06
CA ALA A 135 -12.91 3.35 6.43
C ALA A 135 -13.18 4.05 7.78
N ARG A 136 -12.14 4.28 8.60
CA ARG A 136 -12.24 5.04 9.86
C ARG A 136 -12.16 6.56 9.68
N SER A 137 -11.67 7.04 8.55
CA SER A 137 -11.33 8.45 8.34
C SER A 137 -11.93 9.06 7.08
N LEU A 138 -12.23 8.24 6.07
CA LEU A 138 -12.92 8.67 4.86
C LEU A 138 -14.43 8.54 5.05
N ASP A 139 -15.17 9.43 4.40
CA ASP A 139 -16.60 9.24 4.17
C ASP A 139 -16.85 8.10 3.16
N GLU A 140 -18.11 7.69 3.04
CA GLU A 140 -18.49 6.56 2.20
C GLU A 140 -18.13 6.79 0.73
N ASP A 141 -18.35 7.99 0.20
CA ASP A 141 -18.06 8.34 -1.19
C ASP A 141 -16.56 8.24 -1.50
N LEU A 142 -15.71 8.79 -0.63
CA LEU A 142 -14.26 8.74 -0.78
C LEU A 142 -13.69 7.33 -0.56
N LEU A 143 -14.31 6.54 0.32
CA LEU A 143 -13.95 5.14 0.53
C LEU A 143 -14.30 4.30 -0.71
N VAL A 144 -15.49 4.50 -1.27
CA VAL A 144 -15.91 3.86 -2.53
C VAL A 144 -14.97 4.26 -3.67
N ALA A 145 -14.64 5.55 -3.80
CA ALA A 145 -13.69 6.03 -4.79
C ALA A 145 -12.32 5.37 -4.64
N TYR A 146 -11.83 5.19 -3.40
CA TYR A 146 -10.60 4.46 -3.16
C TYR A 146 -10.72 2.96 -3.48
N GLY A 147 -11.88 2.34 -3.20
CA GLY A 147 -12.18 0.97 -3.60
C GLY A 147 -12.08 0.77 -5.11
N TYR A 148 -12.64 1.70 -5.90
CA TYR A 148 -12.48 1.71 -7.36
C TYR A 148 -11.02 1.85 -7.78
N GLU A 149 -10.25 2.68 -7.09
CA GLU A 149 -8.84 2.90 -7.40
C GLU A 149 -8.01 1.63 -7.20
N VAL A 150 -8.18 0.90 -6.09
CA VAL A 150 -7.37 -0.30 -5.81
C VAL A 150 -7.88 -1.58 -6.48
N CYS A 151 -9.16 -1.62 -6.86
CA CYS A 151 -9.76 -2.76 -7.58
C CYS A 151 -9.81 -2.56 -9.10
N GLY A 152 -9.61 -1.33 -9.57
CA GLY A 152 -9.68 -0.97 -10.97
C GLY A 152 -8.39 -1.27 -11.73
N LEU A 153 -8.45 -1.07 -13.05
CA LEU A 153 -7.30 -1.26 -13.95
C LEU A 153 -6.52 0.04 -14.19
N PHE A 154 -6.49 0.92 -13.18
CA PHE A 154 -5.89 2.24 -13.29
C PHE A 154 -5.20 2.65 -11.99
N ALA A 155 -4.24 3.56 -12.11
CA ALA A 155 -3.68 4.32 -11.00
C ALA A 155 -3.82 5.82 -11.28
N ARG A 156 -3.94 6.62 -10.22
CA ARG A 156 -3.97 8.09 -10.34
C ARG A 156 -2.57 8.62 -10.63
N ASP A 157 -2.47 9.45 -11.65
CA ASP A 157 -1.24 10.17 -11.95
C ASP A 157 -0.93 11.21 -10.85
N ALA A 158 0.35 11.39 -10.54
CA ALA A 158 0.83 12.43 -9.63
C ALA A 158 1.04 13.77 -10.34
N ALA A 159 1.27 13.75 -11.66
CA ALA A 159 1.59 14.95 -12.46
C ALA A 159 0.35 15.76 -12.88
N GLY A 160 -0.87 15.28 -12.63
CA GLY A 160 -2.11 15.98 -13.01
C GLY A 160 -3.38 15.17 -12.72
N PRO A 161 -4.55 15.62 -13.22
CA PRO A 161 -5.83 14.91 -13.06
C PRO A 161 -5.94 13.60 -13.87
N GLY A 162 -4.82 13.06 -14.34
CA GLY A 162 -4.76 11.91 -15.23
C GLY A 162 -4.83 10.56 -14.54
N PHE A 163 -5.00 9.53 -15.35
CA PHE A 163 -4.95 8.12 -14.95
C PHE A 163 -3.99 7.38 -15.87
N CYS A 164 -3.22 6.45 -15.32
CA CYS A 164 -2.44 5.48 -16.09
C CYS A 164 -3.01 4.08 -15.89
N ASN A 165 -2.87 3.22 -16.89
CA ASN A 165 -3.30 1.83 -16.77
C ASN A 165 -2.40 1.09 -15.78
N CYS A 166 -2.98 0.28 -14.91
CA CYS A 166 -2.25 -0.53 -13.94
C CYS A 166 -3.06 -1.80 -13.64
N PRO A 167 -2.45 -2.97 -13.43
CA PRO A 167 -3.18 -4.12 -12.90
C PRO A 167 -3.84 -3.79 -11.56
N ALA A 168 -5.00 -4.38 -11.30
CA ALA A 168 -5.69 -4.20 -10.03
C ALA A 168 -4.80 -4.63 -8.84
N LEU A 169 -4.64 -3.75 -7.86
CA LEU A 169 -3.82 -4.00 -6.67
C LEU A 169 -4.48 -5.01 -5.72
N THR A 170 -5.81 -5.04 -5.73
CA THR A 170 -6.64 -6.03 -5.05
C THR A 170 -7.96 -6.24 -5.80
N SER A 171 -8.93 -6.91 -5.19
CA SER A 171 -10.27 -7.06 -5.71
C SER A 171 -11.30 -7.03 -4.58
N ARG A 172 -12.56 -6.76 -4.91
CA ARG A 172 -13.68 -6.83 -3.95
C ARG A 172 -13.71 -8.17 -3.20
N ALA A 173 -13.49 -9.27 -3.92
CA ALA A 173 -13.45 -10.62 -3.33
C ALA A 173 -12.31 -10.78 -2.32
N ARG A 174 -11.14 -10.20 -2.59
CA ARG A 174 -9.99 -10.24 -1.68
C ARG A 174 -10.18 -9.36 -0.46
N ILE A 175 -10.81 -8.20 -0.60
CA ILE A 175 -11.18 -7.33 0.53
C ILE A 175 -12.17 -8.06 1.45
N ALA A 176 -13.20 -8.69 0.88
CA ALA A 176 -14.17 -9.47 1.65
C ALA A 176 -13.51 -10.66 2.37
N ASP A 177 -12.72 -11.49 1.65
CA ASP A 177 -11.97 -12.60 2.26
C ASP A 177 -11.01 -12.13 3.36
N TYR A 178 -10.38 -10.97 3.17
CA TYR A 178 -9.50 -10.39 4.18
C TYR A 178 -10.26 -10.02 5.45
N LEU A 179 -11.44 -9.41 5.33
CA LEU A 179 -12.30 -9.07 6.46
C LEU A 179 -12.73 -10.34 7.22
N ASP A 180 -13.22 -11.36 6.50
CA ASP A 180 -13.61 -12.65 7.09
C ASP A 180 -12.45 -13.31 7.86
N ARG A 181 -11.23 -13.21 7.33
CA ARG A 181 -10.04 -13.72 8.02
C ARG A 181 -9.66 -12.88 9.23
N LEU A 182 -9.79 -11.56 9.17
CA LEU A 182 -9.47 -10.65 10.26
C LEU A 182 -10.37 -10.88 11.48
N GLU A 183 -11.65 -11.17 11.27
CA GLU A 183 -12.60 -11.49 12.34
C GLU A 183 -12.29 -12.80 13.08
N ARG A 184 -11.43 -13.66 12.50
CA ARG A 184 -11.06 -14.96 13.06
C ARG A 184 -9.74 -14.95 13.85
N VAL A 185 -9.03 -13.82 13.91
CA VAL A 185 -7.69 -13.71 14.54
C VAL A 185 -7.75 -13.08 15.92
#